data_AF-A0ABD0Q347-F1
#
_entry.id   AF-A0ABD0Q347-F1
#
_cell.length_a   1.000
_cell.length_b   1.000
_cell.length_c   1.000
_cell.angle_alpha   90.00
_cell.angle_beta   90.00
_cell.angle_gamma   90.00
#
_symmetry.space_group_name_H-M   'P 1'
#
loop_
_entity.id
_entity.type
_entity.pdbx_description
1 polymer ?
#
loop_
_entity_poly.entity_id
_entity_poly.type
_entity_poly.pdbx_seq_one_letter_code
_entity_poly.pdbx_strand_id
1 'polypeptide(L)'
;VLDNAIETEKMIEKYESLASDLLEWIEQTIIILNNRKFANSLVGVQQQLQAFNTYRTVEKPPKFTEKGNLEVLLFTIQSKMRANNQKVYMPREGKLISDINK
;
A
#
# COMPACT_ATOMS: atom_id res chain seq x y z
N VAL A 1 25.04 -3.95 18.94
CA VAL A 1 25.15 -3.95 17.46
C VAL A 1 24.23 -4.99 16.85
N LEU A 2 24.20 -6.23 17.36
CA LEU A 2 23.30 -7.29 16.88
C LEU A 2 21.80 -6.94 17.04
N ASP A 3 21.38 -6.41 18.20
CA ASP A 3 19.97 -6.06 18.46
C ASP A 3 19.42 -5.01 17.48
N ASN A 4 20.22 -4.00 17.14
CA ASN A 4 19.82 -2.96 16.16
C ASN A 4 19.64 -3.55 14.76
N ALA A 5 20.47 -4.53 14.38
CA ALA A 5 20.34 -5.20 13.09
C ALA A 5 19.05 -6.05 13.04
N ILE A 6 18.78 -6.83 14.09
CA ILE A 6 17.56 -7.65 14.20
C ILE A 6 16.30 -6.79 14.18
N GLU A 7 16.29 -5.66 14.89
CA GLU A 7 15.14 -4.76 14.88
C GLU A 7 14.92 -4.13 13.49
N THR A 8 15.99 -3.73 12.82
CA THR A 8 15.91 -3.17 11.46
C THR A 8 15.38 -4.22 10.47
N GLU A 9 15.80 -5.48 10.61
CA GLU A 9 15.32 -6.58 9.76
C GLU A 9 13.83 -6.84 9.95
N LYS A 10 13.35 -6.85 11.19
CA LYS A 10 11.89 -6.92 11.49
C LYS A 10 11.11 -5.76 10.88
N MET A 11 11.68 -4.55 10.88
CA MET A 11 11.05 -3.39 10.22
C MET A 11 10.98 -3.56 8.71
N ILE A 12 12.03 -4.12 8.10
CA ILE A 12 12.08 -4.43 6.67
C ILE A 12 11.03 -5.49 6.29
N GLU A 13 10.95 -6.59 7.04
CA GLU A 13 9.94 -7.64 6.82
C GLU A 13 8.52 -7.07 6.92
N LYS A 14 8.26 -6.24 7.94
CA LYS A 14 6.97 -5.57 8.11
C LYS A 14 6.65 -4.65 6.94
N TYR A 15 7.63 -3.86 6.47
CA TYR A 15 7.46 -3.02 5.29
C TYR A 15 7.14 -3.86 4.05
N GLU A 16 7.88 -4.95 3.82
CA GLU A 16 7.67 -5.82 2.67
C GLU A 16 6.30 -6.49 2.66
N SER A 17 5.79 -6.94 3.83
CA SER A 17 4.44 -7.51 3.95
C SER A 17 3.38 -6.46 3.61
N LEU A 18 3.41 -5.32 4.31
CA LEU A 18 2.42 -4.25 4.15
C LEU A 18 2.41 -3.67 2.73
N ALA A 19 3.57 -3.53 2.10
CA ALA A 19 3.67 -3.05 0.73
C ALA A 19 3.05 -4.05 -0.26
N SER A 20 3.24 -5.35 -0.04
CA SER A 20 2.67 -6.40 -0.90
C SER A 20 1.14 -6.42 -0.78
N ASP A 21 0.62 -6.39 0.47
CA ASP A 21 -0.82 -6.40 0.73
C ASP A 21 -1.52 -5.17 0.13
N LEU A 22 -0.88 -3.99 0.23
CA LEU A 22 -1.42 -2.75 -0.32
C LEU A 22 -1.43 -2.78 -1.86
N LEU A 23 -0.37 -3.27 -2.49
CA LEU A 23 -0.29 -3.37 -3.95
C LEU A 23 -1.30 -4.37 -4.50
N GLU A 24 -1.44 -5.54 -3.88
CA GLU A 24 -2.46 -6.52 -4.26
C GLU A 24 -3.87 -5.91 -4.19
N TRP A 25 -4.16 -5.17 -3.11
CA TRP A 25 -5.44 -4.48 -2.98
C TRP A 25 -5.66 -3.42 -4.06
N ILE A 26 -4.62 -2.65 -4.42
CA ILE A 26 -4.69 -1.66 -5.50
C ILE A 26 -4.98 -2.34 -6.84
N GLU A 27 -4.25 -3.40 -7.19
CA GLU A 27 -4.44 -4.15 -8.45
C GLU A 27 -5.85 -4.74 -8.54
N GLN A 28 -6.33 -5.39 -7.48
CA GLN A 28 -7.70 -5.93 -7.43
C GLN A 28 -8.76 -4.84 -7.58
N THR A 29 -8.57 -3.72 -6.88
CA THR A 29 -9.49 -2.58 -6.94
C THR A 29 -9.53 -1.97 -8.34
N ILE A 30 -8.38 -1.83 -9.01
CA ILE A 30 -8.30 -1.34 -10.39
C ILE A 30 -9.09 -2.26 -11.32
N ILE A 31 -8.98 -3.58 -11.19
CA ILE A 31 -9.74 -4.55 -12.00
C ILE A 31 -11.25 -4.37 -11.77
N ILE A 32 -11.68 -4.26 -10.52
CA ILE A 32 -13.10 -4.08 -10.16
C ILE A 32 -13.65 -2.77 -10.75
N LEU A 33 -12.91 -1.66 -10.60
CA LEU A 33 -13.34 -0.34 -11.06
C LEU A 33 -13.27 -0.16 -12.58
N ASN A 34 -12.38 -0.88 -13.27
CA ASN A 34 -12.30 -0.88 -14.73
C ASN A 34 -13.42 -1.70 -15.39
N ASN A 35 -14.18 -2.48 -14.64
CA ASN A 35 -15.30 -3.23 -15.19
C ASN A 35 -16.43 -2.29 -15.64
N ARG A 36 -16.55 -2.09 -16.96
CA ARG A 36 -17.57 -1.22 -17.58
C ARG A 36 -18.91 -1.91 -17.82
N LYS A 37 -19.17 -3.07 -17.20
CA LYS A 37 -20.47 -3.75 -17.28
C LYS A 37 -21.45 -3.14 -16.28
N PHE A 38 -22.28 -2.23 -16.76
CA PHE A 38 -23.38 -1.66 -15.97
C PHE A 38 -24.60 -2.58 -15.98
N ALA A 39 -25.35 -2.57 -14.87
CA ALA A 39 -26.62 -3.27 -14.83
C ALA A 39 -27.62 -2.63 -15.81
N ASN A 40 -28.42 -3.45 -16.50
CA ASN A 40 -29.45 -2.96 -17.43
C ASN A 40 -30.75 -2.57 -16.70
N SER A 41 -30.63 -1.92 -15.55
CA SER A 41 -31.74 -1.45 -14.72
C SER A 41 -31.33 -0.25 -13.88
N LEU A 42 -32.26 0.69 -13.65
CA LEU A 42 -32.00 1.87 -12.81
C LEU A 42 -31.54 1.47 -11.41
N VAL A 43 -32.19 0.46 -10.82
CA VAL A 43 -31.86 -0.05 -9.49
C VAL A 43 -30.44 -0.61 -9.44
N GLY A 44 -30.03 -1.38 -10.45
CA GLY A 44 -28.68 -1.95 -10.50
C GLY A 44 -27.60 -0.87 -10.67
N VAL A 45 -27.85 0.16 -11.48
CA VAL A 45 -26.93 1.30 -11.62
C VAL A 45 -26.85 2.11 -10.32
N GLN A 46 -27.96 2.31 -9.61
CA GLN A 46 -27.97 2.97 -8.30
C GLN A 46 -27.14 2.18 -7.26
N GLN A 47 -27.26 0.86 -7.24
CA GLN A 47 -26.44 0.01 -6.36
C GLN A 47 -24.95 0.10 -6.70
N GLN A 48 -24.58 0.11 -7.99
CA GLN A 48 -23.19 0.29 -8.43
C GLN A 48 -22.64 1.66 -8.01
N LEU A 49 -23.44 2.73 -8.11
CA LEU A 49 -23.05 4.06 -7.62
C LEU A 49 -22.87 4.09 -6.10
N GLN A 50 -23.74 3.43 -5.35
CA GLN A 50 -23.62 3.33 -3.90
C GLN A 50 -22.34 2.59 -3.51
N ALA A 51 -22.05 1.45 -4.14
CA ALA A 51 -20.81 0.71 -3.92
C ALA A 51 -19.57 1.57 -4.23
N PHE A 52 -19.60 2.33 -5.33
CA PHE A 52 -18.52 3.26 -5.68
C PHE A 52 -18.35 4.38 -4.66
N ASN A 53 -19.44 4.92 -4.10
CA ASN A 53 -19.36 5.91 -3.04
C ASN A 53 -18.73 5.32 -1.78
N THR A 54 -19.13 4.11 -1.36
CA THR A 54 -18.51 3.40 -0.22
C THR A 54 -17.01 3.18 -0.44
N TYR A 55 -16.61 2.75 -1.63
CA TYR A 55 -15.20 2.64 -1.99
C TYR A 55 -14.45 3.96 -1.76
N ARG A 56 -15.00 5.08 -2.24
CA ARG A 56 -14.35 6.39 -2.13
C ARG A 56 -14.29 6.95 -0.71
N THR A 57 -15.30 6.71 0.11
CA THR A 57 -15.46 7.38 1.42
C THR A 57 -15.07 6.50 2.60
N VAL A 58 -15.05 5.18 2.43
CA VAL A 58 -14.80 4.22 3.51
C VAL A 58 -13.55 3.39 3.22
N GLU A 59 -13.42 2.81 2.03
CA GLU A 59 -12.35 1.83 1.75
C GLU A 59 -11.04 2.49 1.31
N LYS A 60 -11.10 3.49 0.43
CA LYS A 60 -9.92 4.18 -0.10
C LYS A 60 -9.18 5.03 0.95
N PRO A 61 -9.84 5.77 1.85
CA PRO A 61 -9.15 6.60 2.85
C PRO A 61 -8.16 5.85 3.75
N PRO A 62 -8.50 4.71 4.40
CA PRO A 62 -7.54 3.98 5.23
C PRO A 62 -6.37 3.44 4.41
N LYS A 63 -6.58 3.02 3.15
CA LYS A 63 -5.51 2.58 2.25
C LYS A 63 -4.54 3.70 1.89
N PHE A 64 -5.04 4.93 1.77
CA PHE A 64 -4.18 6.11 1.64
C PHE A 64 -3.34 6.38 2.90
N THR A 65 -3.92 6.17 4.09
CA THR A 65 -3.16 6.23 5.35
C THR A 65 -2.12 5.13 5.46
N GLU A 66 -2.44 3.89 5.06
CA GLU A 66 -1.49 2.77 5.00
C GLU A 66 -0.27 3.10 4.12
N LYS A 67 -0.50 3.70 2.95
CA LYS A 67 0.58 4.21 2.10
C LYS A 67 1.47 5.22 2.84
N GLY A 68 0.89 6.21 3.52
CA GLY A 68 1.66 7.18 4.29
C GLY A 68 2.49 6.50 5.40
N ASN A 69 1.93 5.49 6.06
CA ASN A 69 2.65 4.70 7.06
C ASN A 69 3.83 3.93 6.45
N LEU A 70 3.69 3.40 5.22
CA LEU A 70 4.79 2.76 4.49
C LEU A 70 5.91 3.74 4.15
N GLU A 71 5.57 4.97 3.73
CA GLU A 71 6.56 6.03 3.47
C GLU A 71 7.35 6.37 4.74
N VAL A 72 6.66 6.54 5.87
CA VAL A 72 7.28 6.80 7.18
C VAL A 72 8.15 5.61 7.62
N LEU A 73 7.68 4.38 7.45
CA LEU A 73 8.42 3.17 7.81
C LEU A 73 9.70 3.04 6.97
N LEU A 74 9.62 3.26 5.66
CA LEU A 74 10.79 3.26 4.78
C LEU A 74 11.79 4.34 5.19
N PHE A 75 11.31 5.57 5.44
CA PHE A 75 12.16 6.66 5.92
C PHE A 75 12.86 6.30 7.24
N THR A 76 12.15 5.64 8.16
CA THR A 76 12.67 5.22 9.46
C THR A 76 13.76 4.15 9.30
N ILE A 77 13.52 3.12 8.48
CA ILE A 77 14.51 2.06 8.18
C ILE A 77 15.78 2.69 7.59
N GLN A 78 15.62 3.53 6.56
CA GLN A 78 16.76 4.16 5.89
C GLN A 78 17.54 5.07 6.85
N SER A 79 16.85 5.82 7.70
CA SER A 79 17.49 6.69 8.70
C SER A 79 18.27 5.89 9.75
N LYS A 80 17.71 4.79 10.26
CA LYS A 80 18.42 3.88 11.18
C LYS A 80 19.65 3.24 10.55
N MET A 81 19.55 2.76 9.31
CA MET A 81 20.68 2.15 8.61
C MET A 81 21.81 3.15 8.35
N ARG A 82 21.48 4.39 7.96
CA ARG A 82 22.48 5.46 7.81
C ARG A 82 23.19 5.78 9.13
N ALA A 83 22.43 5.90 10.22
CA ALA A 83 23.00 6.17 11.56
C ALA A 83 23.93 5.06 12.03
N ASN A 84 23.66 3.80 11.64
CA ASN A 84 24.50 2.65 11.95
C ASN A 84 25.64 2.42 10.93
N ASN A 85 25.88 3.34 9.99
CA ASN A 85 26.85 3.17 8.90
C ASN A 85 26.62 1.88 8.06
N GLN A 86 25.38 1.42 7.96
CA GLN A 86 24.98 0.26 7.15
C GLN A 86 24.54 0.70 5.76
N LYS A 87 24.65 -0.21 4.78
CA LYS A 87 24.09 0.02 3.44
C LYS A 87 22.58 0.22 3.54
N VAL A 88 22.09 1.32 2.98
CA VAL A 88 20.67 1.70 3.04
C VAL A 88 19.82 0.65 2.32
N TYR A 89 18.73 0.24 2.96
CA TYR A 89 17.74 -0.64 2.36
C TYR A 89 17.06 0.02 1.16
N MET A 90 17.02 -0.72 0.05
CA MET A 90 16.20 -0.43 -1.11
C MET A 90 15.14 -1.51 -1.23
N PRO A 91 13.84 -1.15 -1.29
CA PRO A 91 12.78 -2.10 -1.59
C PRO A 91 13.03 -2.83 -2.91
N ARG A 92 12.60 -4.09 -2.96
CA ARG A 92 12.61 -4.88 -4.21
C ARG A 92 11.70 -4.24 -5.26
N GLU A 93 11.98 -4.47 -6.53
CA GLU A 93 11.10 -4.06 -7.64
C GLU A 93 9.67 -4.59 -7.41
N GLY A 94 8.66 -3.76 -7.64
CA GLY A 94 7.27 -4.10 -7.34
C GLY A 94 6.89 -3.99 -5.86
N LYS A 95 7.76 -3.47 -4.99
CA LYS A 95 7.42 -3.02 -3.63
C LYS A 95 7.87 -1.58 -3.37
N LEU A 96 8.19 -0.85 -4.44
CA LEU A 96 8.63 0.54 -4.32
C LEU A 96 7.42 1.42 -4.01
N ILE A 97 7.63 2.46 -3.20
CA ILE A 97 6.63 3.52 -3.00
C ILE A 97 6.22 4.13 -4.36
N SER A 98 7.13 4.19 -5.33
CA SER A 98 6.86 4.63 -6.68
C SER A 98 5.85 3.75 -7.42
N ASP A 99 5.81 2.44 -7.16
CA ASP A 99 4.83 1.53 -7.75
C ASP A 99 3.45 1.69 -7.10
N ILE A 100 3.40 2.02 -5.81
CA ILE A 100 2.15 2.38 -5.10
C ILE A 100 1.58 3.73 -5.58
N ASN A 101 2.41 4.58 -6.18
CA ASN A 101 2.03 5.88 -6.72
C ASN A 101 1.54 5.87 -8.18
N LYS A 102 1.63 4.73 -8.87
CA LYS A 102 1.12 4.58 -10.24
C LYS A 102 -0.39 4.37 -10.24
#